data_AF-V9E8W6-F1
#
_entry.id   AF-V9E8W6-F1
#
_cell.length_a   1.000
_cell.length_b   1.000
_cell.length_c   1.000
_cell.angle_alpha   90.00
_cell.angle_beta   90.00
_cell.angle_gamma   90.00
#
_symmetry.space_group_name_H-M   'P 1'
#
loop_
_entity.id
_entity.type
_entity.pdbx_description
1 polymer ?
#
loop_
_entity_poly.entity_id
_entity_poly.type
_entity_poly.pdbx_seq_one_letter_code
_entity_poly.pdbx_strand_id
1 'polypeptide(L)'
;MRRRKVITGRFEQERSKAAGPDDLFIMYCTSQVTADLRILPNSAFVDATCWEAYYGPFAARAFFIKSVPLPCINTSSQVQLEFVEGVDPRYCARIAKKRPFASLEDALMKTKIPAKVLKRFNFNTDSR
;
A
#
# COMPACT_ATOMS: atom_id res chain seq x y z
N MET A 1 -7.83 17.22 -24.35
CA MET A 1 -8.70 16.04 -24.14
C MET A 1 -10.08 16.49 -23.66
N ARG A 2 -11.15 16.03 -24.29
CA ARG A 2 -12.54 16.39 -23.93
C ARG A 2 -12.97 15.57 -22.70
N ARG A 3 -13.04 16.20 -21.53
CA ARG A 3 -13.48 15.55 -20.27
C ARG A 3 -14.94 15.13 -20.43
N ARG A 4 -15.24 13.83 -20.37
CA ARG A 4 -16.62 13.33 -20.39
C ARG A 4 -17.08 13.13 -18.95
N LYS A 5 -18.20 13.75 -18.62
CA LYS A 5 -18.87 13.59 -17.33
C LYS A 5 -19.37 12.16 -17.23
N VAL A 6 -19.11 11.49 -16.11
CA VAL A 6 -19.73 10.19 -15.81
C VAL A 6 -21.19 10.46 -15.45
N ILE A 7 -22.12 9.82 -16.16
CA ILE A 7 -23.57 9.96 -16.00
C ILE A 7 -24.07 8.65 -15.37
N THR A 8 -24.98 8.74 -14.39
CA THR A 8 -25.45 7.61 -13.56
C THR A 8 -25.87 6.38 -14.38
N GLY A 9 -26.66 6.56 -15.44
CA GLY A 9 -27.12 5.44 -16.26
C GLY A 9 -25.99 4.68 -16.98
N ARG A 10 -24.89 5.36 -17.33
CA ARG A 10 -23.72 4.69 -17.91
C ARG A 10 -22.94 3.91 -16.84
N PHE A 11 -22.92 4.41 -15.61
CA PHE A 11 -22.28 3.72 -14.50
C PHE A 11 -23.00 2.42 -14.15
N GLU A 12 -24.32 2.44 -13.99
CA GLU A 12 -25.11 1.24 -13.66
C GLU A 12 -24.88 0.13 -14.69
N GLN A 13 -24.79 0.53 -15.96
CA GLN A 13 -24.52 -0.39 -17.07
C GLN A 13 -23.10 -0.97 -17.03
N GLU A 14 -22.09 -0.22 -16.60
CA GLU A 14 -20.75 -0.77 -16.40
C GLU A 14 -20.68 -1.64 -15.14
N ARG A 15 -21.36 -1.26 -14.06
CA ARG A 15 -21.48 -2.06 -12.83
C ARG A 15 -22.10 -3.42 -13.12
N SER A 16 -23.24 -3.46 -13.83
CA SER A 16 -23.96 -4.70 -14.13
C SER A 16 -23.16 -5.66 -15.03
N LYS A 17 -22.19 -5.16 -15.80
CA LYS A 17 -21.28 -6.00 -16.59
C LYS A 17 -20.17 -6.63 -15.76
N ALA A 18 -19.74 -5.93 -14.70
CA ALA A 18 -18.51 -6.24 -13.99
C ALA A 18 -18.72 -6.89 -12.62
N ALA A 19 -19.87 -6.65 -11.98
CA ALA A 19 -20.13 -7.04 -10.59
C ALA A 19 -21.58 -7.48 -10.39
N GLY A 20 -21.77 -8.48 -9.53
CA GLY A 20 -23.09 -8.91 -9.08
C GLY A 20 -23.80 -7.86 -8.21
N PRO A 21 -25.07 -8.10 -7.84
CA PRO A 21 -25.85 -7.16 -7.02
C PRO A 21 -25.22 -6.89 -5.66
N ASP A 22 -24.62 -7.90 -5.03
CA ASP A 22 -24.03 -7.79 -3.69
C ASP A 22 -22.51 -7.55 -3.70
N ASP A 23 -21.90 -7.55 -4.88
CA ASP A 23 -20.45 -7.38 -5.03
C ASP A 23 -20.03 -5.90 -4.91
N LEU A 24 -18.82 -5.70 -4.42
CA LEU A 24 -18.17 -4.40 -4.40
C LEU A 24 -17.66 -4.04 -5.80
N PHE A 25 -18.12 -2.93 -6.35
CA PHE A 25 -17.66 -2.41 -7.64
C PHE A 25 -16.82 -1.14 -7.45
N ILE A 26 -15.60 -1.13 -8.00
CA ILE A 26 -14.71 0.04 -7.96
C ILE A 26 -14.44 0.51 -9.39
N MET A 27 -14.82 1.75 -9.72
CA MET A 27 -14.59 2.33 -11.04
C MET A 27 -13.44 3.34 -11.02
N TYR A 28 -12.46 3.12 -11.89
CA TYR A 28 -11.33 4.02 -12.11
C TYR A 28 -11.63 5.01 -13.24
N CYS A 29 -11.44 6.30 -13.00
CA CYS A 29 -11.77 7.37 -13.94
C CYS A 29 -10.66 8.43 -14.00
N THR A 30 -10.31 8.87 -15.20
CA THR A 30 -9.35 9.98 -15.41
C THR A 30 -10.01 11.36 -15.34
N SER A 31 -11.34 11.41 -15.23
CA SER A 31 -12.13 12.65 -15.13
C SER A 31 -12.78 12.73 -13.76
N GLN A 32 -12.95 13.96 -13.25
CA GLN A 32 -13.66 14.20 -11.99
C GLN A 32 -15.12 13.74 -12.10
N VAL A 33 -15.59 13.01 -11.10
CA VAL A 33 -16.98 12.60 -10.97
C VAL A 33 -17.72 13.63 -10.12
N THR A 34 -18.84 14.14 -10.64
CA THR A 34 -19.66 15.14 -9.93
C THR A 34 -21.07 14.66 -9.64
N ALA A 35 -21.38 13.40 -9.95
CA ALA A 35 -22.66 12.80 -9.58
C ALA A 35 -22.67 12.56 -8.06
N ASP A 36 -23.85 12.62 -7.45
CA ASP A 36 -24.00 12.16 -6.08
C ASP A 36 -24.03 10.63 -6.11
N LEU A 37 -22.95 9.99 -5.67
CA LEU A 37 -22.75 8.54 -5.84
C LEU A 37 -23.17 7.75 -4.60
N ARG A 38 -23.60 8.45 -3.54
CA ARG A 38 -24.12 7.84 -2.30
C ARG A 38 -25.40 7.01 -2.53
N ILE A 39 -26.03 7.19 -3.68
CA ILE A 39 -27.19 6.44 -4.15
C ILE A 39 -26.84 5.04 -4.70
N LEU A 40 -25.56 4.73 -4.90
CA LEU A 40 -25.16 3.47 -5.53
C LEU A 40 -24.63 2.49 -4.48
N PRO A 41 -25.35 1.40 -4.18
CA PRO A 41 -24.93 0.43 -3.18
C PRO A 41 -23.65 -0.29 -3.61
N ASN A 42 -22.80 -0.60 -2.63
CA ASN A 42 -21.57 -1.38 -2.79
C ASN A 42 -20.69 -0.89 -3.95
N SER A 43 -20.56 0.43 -4.09
CA SER A 43 -19.85 1.05 -5.21
C SER A 43 -18.88 2.13 -4.73
N ALA A 44 -17.69 2.20 -5.33
CA ALA A 44 -16.69 3.22 -5.06
C ALA A 44 -16.06 3.75 -6.35
N PHE A 45 -15.49 4.96 -6.28
CA PHE A 45 -14.84 5.62 -7.39
C PHE A 45 -13.44 6.04 -7.02
N VAL A 46 -12.52 5.86 -7.97
CA VAL A 46 -11.20 6.45 -7.93
C VAL A 46 -11.10 7.37 -9.14
N ASP A 47 -11.25 8.67 -8.90
CA ASP A 47 -11.26 9.70 -9.93
C ASP A 47 -10.00 10.58 -9.85
N ALA A 48 -9.91 11.60 -10.72
CA ALA A 48 -8.75 12.49 -10.75
C ALA A 48 -8.48 13.25 -9.44
N THR A 49 -9.45 13.34 -8.52
CA THR A 49 -9.30 14.06 -7.24
C THR A 49 -8.71 13.18 -6.15
N CYS A 50 -8.90 11.86 -6.22
CA CYS A 50 -8.42 10.90 -5.21
C CYS A 50 -7.45 9.85 -5.75
N TRP A 51 -7.14 9.89 -7.06
CA TRP A 51 -6.23 8.95 -7.72
C TRP A 51 -4.90 8.83 -7.00
N GLU A 52 -4.22 9.94 -6.72
CA GLU A 52 -2.91 9.92 -6.04
C GLU A 52 -3.02 9.40 -4.60
N ALA A 53 -4.07 9.77 -3.87
CA ALA A 53 -4.28 9.30 -2.50
C ALA A 53 -4.57 7.80 -2.43
N TYR A 54 -5.27 7.25 -3.43
CA TYR A 54 -5.63 5.83 -3.51
C TYR A 54 -4.50 4.99 -4.14
N TYR A 55 -4.11 5.34 -5.36
CA TYR A 55 -3.18 4.58 -6.18
C TYR A 55 -1.73 4.87 -5.82
N GLY A 56 -1.38 6.09 -5.39
CA GLY A 56 -0.01 6.47 -5.04
C GLY A 56 0.60 5.55 -3.99
N PRO A 57 0.03 5.42 -2.78
CA PRO A 57 0.55 4.52 -1.75
C PRO A 57 0.58 3.04 -2.17
N PHE A 58 -0.42 2.57 -2.91
CA PHE A 58 -0.49 1.19 -3.37
C PHE A 58 0.55 0.89 -4.46
N ALA A 59 0.63 1.72 -5.50
CA ALA A 59 1.59 1.58 -6.59
C ALA A 59 3.03 1.82 -6.11
N ALA A 60 3.25 2.76 -5.19
CA ALA A 60 4.54 2.92 -4.52
C ALA A 60 4.94 1.63 -3.80
N ARG A 61 4.06 1.05 -2.97
CA ARG A 61 4.32 -0.24 -2.30
C ARG A 61 4.61 -1.36 -3.29
N ALA A 62 3.80 -1.50 -4.34
CA ALA A 62 3.98 -2.55 -5.34
C ALA A 62 5.29 -2.39 -6.13
N PHE A 63 5.65 -1.15 -6.49
CA PHE A 63 6.90 -0.84 -7.16
C PHE A 63 8.11 -1.08 -6.24
N PHE A 64 8.07 -0.62 -4.98
CA PHE A 64 9.13 -0.87 -4.01
C PHE A 64 9.35 -2.36 -3.76
N ILE A 65 8.28 -3.15 -3.59
CA ILE A 65 8.39 -4.60 -3.38
C ILE A 65 9.03 -5.30 -4.60
N LYS A 66 8.71 -4.85 -5.82
CA LYS A 66 9.17 -5.50 -7.05
C LYS A 66 10.57 -5.05 -7.50
N SER A 67 10.94 -3.80 -7.26
CA SER A 67 12.08 -3.15 -7.92
C SER A 67 13.18 -2.71 -6.97
N VAL A 68 12.95 -2.72 -5.66
CA VAL A 68 13.94 -2.26 -4.67
C VAL A 68 14.37 -3.45 -3.82
N PRO A 69 15.69 -3.66 -3.63
CA PRO A 69 16.18 -4.71 -2.74
C PRO A 69 15.60 -4.55 -1.33
N LEU A 70 15.49 -5.67 -0.59
CA LEU A 70 14.93 -5.67 0.76
C LEU A 70 15.56 -4.54 1.59
N PRO A 71 14.76 -3.71 2.28
CA PRO A 71 15.29 -2.62 3.08
C PRO A 71 16.25 -3.18 4.12
N CYS A 72 17.41 -2.53 4.26
CA CYS A 72 18.35 -2.88 5.30
C CYS A 72 17.82 -2.41 6.65
N ILE A 73 17.62 -3.33 7.61
CA ILE A 73 17.05 -3.01 8.93
C ILE A 73 17.92 -2.03 9.73
N ASN A 74 19.22 -1.99 9.44
CA ASN A 74 20.20 -1.16 10.14
C ASN A 74 20.27 0.28 9.59
N THR A 75 20.07 0.47 8.28
CA THR A 75 20.36 1.75 7.61
C THR A 75 19.15 2.41 6.96
N SER A 76 18.07 1.68 6.70
CA SER A 76 16.88 2.23 6.03
C SER A 76 16.22 3.33 6.86
N SER A 77 15.65 4.31 6.16
CA SER A 77 14.82 5.37 6.75
C SER A 77 13.52 4.80 7.34
N GLN A 78 12.88 5.54 8.24
CA GLN A 78 11.62 5.12 8.85
C GLN A 78 10.54 4.81 7.80
N VAL A 79 10.41 5.66 6.78
CA VAL A 79 9.45 5.48 5.69
C VAL A 79 9.69 4.15 4.95
N GLN A 80 10.96 3.80 4.70
CA GLN A 80 11.32 2.52 4.07
C GLN A 80 11.01 1.30 4.95
N LEU A 81 11.12 1.43 6.27
CA LEU A 81 10.74 0.36 7.20
C LEU A 81 9.21 0.17 7.24
N GLU A 82 8.43 1.25 7.20
CA GLU A 82 6.96 1.21 7.21
C GLU A 82 6.36 0.59 5.93
N PHE A 83 7.11 0.58 4.83
CA PHE A 83 6.70 -0.11 3.60
C PHE A 83 6.82 -1.63 3.67
N VAL A 84 7.48 -2.19 4.69
CA VAL A 84 7.55 -3.64 4.88
C VAL A 84 6.25 -4.15 5.47
N GLU A 85 5.62 -5.09 4.77
CA GLU A 85 4.37 -5.71 5.23
C GLU A 85 4.51 -6.30 6.64
N GLY A 86 3.58 -5.95 7.52
CA GLY A 86 3.58 -6.38 8.91
C GLY A 86 4.46 -5.55 9.84
N VAL A 87 5.03 -4.45 9.35
CA VAL A 87 5.72 -3.44 10.16
C VAL A 87 4.78 -2.28 10.43
N ASP A 88 4.45 -2.11 11.71
CA ASP A 88 3.69 -0.96 12.19
C ASP A 88 4.64 0.12 12.76
N PRO A 89 4.14 1.33 13.05
CA PRO A 89 4.95 2.40 13.62
C PRO A 89 5.64 2.02 14.96
N ARG A 90 5.06 1.10 15.75
CA ARG A 90 5.66 0.63 17.01
C ARG A 90 6.89 -0.24 16.76
N TYR A 91 6.85 -1.06 15.71
CA TYR A 91 7.99 -1.85 15.27
C TYR A 91 9.09 -0.94 14.71
N CYS A 92 8.74 0.06 13.89
CA CYS A 92 9.70 1.07 13.42
C CYS A 92 10.43 1.76 14.58
N ALA A 93 9.70 2.24 15.59
CA ALA A 93 10.30 2.88 16.76
C ALA A 93 11.24 1.93 17.53
N ARG A 94 10.86 0.65 17.67
CA ARG A 94 11.71 -0.39 18.30
C ARG A 94 12.96 -0.68 17.50
N ILE A 95 12.86 -0.79 16.18
CA ILE A 95 13.98 -0.99 15.26
C ILE A 95 14.94 0.20 15.35
N ALA A 96 14.42 1.42 15.23
CA ALA A 96 15.21 2.65 15.31
C ALA A 96 15.98 2.78 16.63
N LYS A 97 15.38 2.37 17.75
CA LYS A 97 16.00 2.41 19.08
C LYS A 97 17.07 1.33 19.31
N LYS A 98 16.95 0.17 18.65
CA LYS A 98 17.78 -1.02 18.97
C LYS A 98 18.78 -1.43 17.88
N ARG A 99 18.71 -0.83 16.70
CA ARG A 99 19.72 -0.99 15.66
C ARG A 99 21.09 -0.46 16.14
N PRO A 100 22.22 -1.04 15.70
CA PRO A 100 22.33 -2.08 14.68
C PRO A 100 22.09 -3.51 15.23
N PHE A 101 21.70 -4.39 14.30
CA PHE A 101 21.49 -5.82 14.48
C PHE A 101 22.50 -6.60 13.68
N ALA A 102 23.12 -7.61 14.30
CA ALA A 102 24.13 -8.45 13.66
C ALA A 102 23.51 -9.62 12.85
N SER A 103 22.34 -10.12 13.25
CA SER A 103 21.65 -11.20 12.56
C SER A 103 20.14 -11.15 12.82
N LEU A 104 19.40 -12.03 12.16
CA LEU A 104 17.98 -12.25 12.40
C LEU A 104 17.70 -12.58 13.87
N GLU A 105 18.52 -13.44 14.48
CA GLU A 105 18.41 -13.85 15.88
C GLU A 105 18.69 -12.68 16.82
N ASP A 106 19.71 -11.86 16.53
CA ASP A 106 20.00 -10.66 17.33
C ASP A 106 18.83 -9.65 17.28
N ALA A 107 18.27 -9.42 16.09
CA ALA A 107 17.06 -8.59 15.96
C ALA A 107 15.86 -9.20 16.68
N LEU A 108 15.66 -10.51 16.61
CA LEU A 108 14.58 -11.19 17.32
C LEU A 108 14.74 -11.03 18.84
N MET A 109 15.94 -11.25 19.38
CA MET A 109 16.23 -11.13 20.80
C MET A 109 16.09 -9.69 21.31
N LYS A 110 16.69 -8.73 20.60
CA LYS A 110 16.62 -7.32 20.98
C LYS A 110 15.22 -6.78 20.84
N THR A 111 14.57 -7.00 19.70
CA THR A 111 13.30 -6.34 19.44
C THR A 111 12.14 -7.12 19.99
N LYS A 112 12.11 -8.46 19.92
CA LYS A 112 10.93 -9.34 20.05
C LYS A 112 9.91 -9.18 18.91
N ILE A 113 10.34 -8.73 17.72
CA ILE A 113 9.49 -8.68 16.52
C ILE A 113 9.42 -10.11 15.94
N PRO A 114 8.25 -10.61 15.51
CA PRO A 114 8.14 -11.95 14.94
C PRO A 114 9.11 -12.18 13.78
N ALA A 115 9.77 -13.34 13.76
CA ALA A 115 10.75 -13.69 12.73
C ALA A 115 10.16 -13.62 11.30
N LYS A 116 8.86 -13.90 11.13
CA LYS A 116 8.16 -13.75 9.83
C LYS A 116 8.22 -12.35 9.25
N VAL A 117 8.27 -11.32 10.10
CA VAL A 117 8.42 -9.92 9.69
C VAL A 117 9.90 -9.61 9.49
N LEU A 118 10.76 -10.04 10.41
CA LEU A 118 12.20 -9.75 10.34
C LEU A 118 12.91 -10.36 9.12
N LYS A 119 12.44 -11.52 8.61
CA LYS A 119 12.93 -12.15 7.36
C LYS A 119 12.72 -11.29 6.10
N ARG A 120 11.93 -10.22 6.17
CA ARG A 120 11.68 -9.28 5.07
C ARG A 120 12.67 -8.13 5.01
N PHE A 121 13.72 -8.17 5.85
CA PHE A 121 14.80 -7.19 5.85
C PHE A 121 16.13 -7.81 5.48
N ASN A 122 17.01 -7.00 4.92
CA ASN A 122 18.44 -7.31 4.81
C ASN A 122 19.18 -6.84 6.09
N PHE A 123 20.22 -7.58 6.51
CA PHE A 123 21.05 -7.27 7.67
C PHE A 123 22.43 -6.69 7.30
N ASN A 124 22.79 -6.66 6.01
CA ASN A 124 24.08 -6.17 5.53
C ASN A 124 25.28 -6.92 6.16
N THR A 125 25.12 -8.21 6.44
CA THR A 125 26.14 -9.07 7.04
C THR A 125 27.21 -9.52 6.05
N ASP A 126 26.98 -9.38 4.75
CA ASP A 126 27.88 -9.83 3.69
C ASP A 126 28.78 -8.69 3.20
N SER A 127 29.62 -8.15 4.10
CA SER A 127 30.67 -7.19 3.76
C SER A 127 31.92 -7.42 4.60
N ARG A 128 32.38 -8.67 4.68
CA ARG A 128 33.75 -9.02 5.08
C ARG A 128 34.23 -10.20 4.23
#